data_AF-A0A920MWF3-F1
#
_entry.id   AF-A0A920MWF3-F1
#
_cell.length_a   1.000
_cell.length_b   1.000
_cell.length_c   1.000
_cell.angle_alpha   90.00
_cell.angle_beta   90.00
_cell.angle_gamma   90.00
#
_symmetry.space_group_name_H-M   'P 1'
#
loop_
_entity.id
_entity.type
_entity.pdbx_description
1 polymer ?
#
loop_
_entity_poly.entity_id
_entity_poly.type
_entity_poly.pdbx_seq_one_letter_code
_entity_poly.pdbx_strand_id
1 'polypeptide(L)'
;MAFFERWGSKGFQWLEETMQYIGSDVITVGDAKRGDIGNTAKQYAMSLFDHFGFDSVTLSPFLGFDSIKPFVDDPKKGAFILCRTSNLSASEIQDLRLESREFLYEQIAKTAVKWNENNNVGLVVGATVPEEIHRVREIAHNLPLLIPGIGAQGGDLKKSMKYGNQNGVALINISRGISFQGI
;
A
#
# COMPACT_ATOMS: atom_id res chain seq x y z
N MET A 1 -1.43 -1.21 11.40
CA MET A 1 -1.53 -0.16 12.45
C MET A 1 -2.80 -0.26 13.30
N ALA A 2 -4.00 -0.18 12.71
CA ALA A 2 -5.27 -0.07 13.47
C ALA A 2 -5.50 -1.13 14.57
N PHE A 3 -5.06 -2.38 14.36
CA PHE A 3 -5.19 -3.46 15.36
C PHE A 3 -4.32 -3.25 16.61
N PHE A 4 -3.23 -2.48 16.51
CA PHE A 4 -2.42 -2.06 17.65
C PHE A 4 -2.99 -0.78 18.26
N GLU A 5 -3.29 0.23 17.43
CA GLU A 5 -3.78 1.56 17.87
C GLU A 5 -5.00 1.50 18.79
N ARG A 6 -5.93 0.55 18.57
CA ARG A 6 -7.14 0.39 19.41
C ARG A 6 -6.85 0.14 20.89
N TRP A 7 -5.63 -0.26 21.25
CA TRP A 7 -5.20 -0.53 22.62
C TRP A 7 -4.41 0.63 23.25
N GLY A 8 -4.33 1.78 22.57
CA GLY A 8 -3.58 2.94 23.02
C GLY A 8 -2.08 2.65 23.15
N SER A 9 -1.45 3.20 24.18
CA SER A 9 0.01 3.07 24.39
C SER A 9 0.48 1.62 24.51
N LYS A 10 -0.31 0.74 25.14
CA LYS A 10 -0.01 -0.69 25.23
C LYS A 10 0.07 -1.35 23.86
N GLY A 11 -0.79 -0.94 22.93
CA GLY A 11 -0.78 -1.44 21.57
C GLY A 11 0.49 -1.04 20.81
N PHE A 12 0.99 0.18 21.02
CA PHE A 12 2.26 0.60 20.43
C PHE A 12 3.45 -0.12 21.03
N GLN A 13 3.45 -0.38 22.34
CA GLN A 13 4.47 -1.22 22.97
C GLN A 13 4.49 -2.63 22.34
N TRP A 14 3.33 -3.25 22.12
CA TRP A 14 3.28 -4.56 21.45
C TRP A 14 3.76 -4.50 20.00
N LEU A 15 3.54 -3.39 19.29
CA LEU A 15 4.07 -3.21 17.95
C LEU A 15 5.61 -3.13 17.98
N GLU A 16 6.18 -2.38 18.91
CA GLU A 16 7.63 -2.29 19.11
C GLU A 16 8.23 -3.67 19.42
N GLU A 17 7.63 -4.42 20.36
CA GLU A 17 8.03 -5.79 20.70
C GLU A 17 7.92 -6.73 19.49
N THR A 18 6.87 -6.58 18.67
CA THR A 18 6.67 -7.37 17.44
C THR A 18 7.75 -7.08 16.41
N MET A 19 8.06 -5.80 16.16
CA MET A 19 9.11 -5.39 15.21
C MET A 19 10.48 -5.89 15.67
N GLN A 20 10.77 -5.82 16.97
CA GLN A 20 12.00 -6.35 17.55
C GLN A 20 12.10 -7.88 17.37
N TYR A 21 10.99 -8.60 17.58
CA TYR A 21 10.95 -10.06 17.41
C TYR A 21 11.17 -10.48 15.94
N ILE A 22 10.58 -9.73 15.00
CA ILE A 22 10.72 -9.97 13.55
C ILE A 22 12.18 -9.76 13.09
N GLY A 23 12.86 -8.74 13.63
CA GLY A 23 14.24 -8.42 13.27
C GLY A 23 14.38 -7.81 11.87
N SER A 24 15.59 -7.84 11.30
CA SER A 24 15.94 -7.16 10.04
C SER A 24 16.03 -8.07 8.81
N ASP A 25 15.75 -9.36 8.95
CA ASP A 25 15.92 -10.34 7.87
C ASP A 25 14.73 -10.37 6.90
N VAL A 26 13.64 -9.66 7.20
CA VAL A 26 12.44 -9.59 6.38
C VAL A 26 12.05 -8.14 6.11
N ILE A 27 11.45 -7.91 4.94
CA ILE A 27 10.91 -6.60 4.57
C ILE A 27 9.58 -6.39 5.30
N THR A 28 9.45 -5.25 5.96
CA THR A 28 8.26 -4.86 6.73
C THR A 28 7.45 -3.79 6.01
N VAL A 29 6.11 -3.93 6.07
CA VAL A 29 5.17 -2.97 5.51
C VAL A 29 4.21 -2.47 6.59
N GLY A 30 4.36 -1.21 6.99
CA GLY A 30 3.44 -0.53 7.89
C GLY A 30 2.15 -0.15 7.17
N ASP A 31 1.13 -1.01 7.23
CA ASP A 31 -0.20 -0.68 6.68
C ASP A 31 -0.91 0.36 7.58
N ALA A 32 -0.68 1.64 7.26
CA ALA A 32 -1.05 2.81 8.05
C ALA A 32 -2.02 3.76 7.31
N LYS A 33 -2.02 3.73 5.96
CA LYS A 33 -2.86 4.55 5.07
C LYS A 33 -2.83 6.04 5.43
N ARG A 34 -1.66 6.57 5.82
CA ARG A 34 -1.51 7.97 6.24
C ARG A 34 -1.71 8.93 5.08
N GLY A 35 -2.08 10.16 5.39
CA GLY A 35 -2.24 11.25 4.44
C GLY A 35 -2.49 12.54 5.22
N ASP A 36 -1.47 13.39 5.30
CA ASP A 36 -1.52 14.72 5.91
C ASP A 36 -0.51 15.61 5.16
N ILE A 37 -0.45 16.91 5.44
CA ILE A 37 0.42 17.84 4.71
C ILE A 37 1.48 18.48 5.61
N GLY A 38 2.54 19.00 4.97
CA GLY A 38 3.54 19.83 5.63
C GLY A 38 4.26 19.13 6.79
N ASN A 39 4.28 19.77 7.96
CA ASN A 39 5.02 19.26 9.11
C ASN A 39 4.40 17.97 9.69
N THR A 40 3.08 17.82 9.60
CA THR A 40 2.40 16.64 10.14
C THR A 40 2.77 15.38 9.37
N ALA A 41 2.86 15.46 8.04
CA ALA A 41 3.34 14.37 7.19
C ALA A 41 4.75 13.90 7.57
N LYS A 42 5.64 14.84 7.91
CA LYS A 42 7.00 14.53 8.40
C LYS A 42 6.99 13.78 9.73
N GLN A 43 6.13 14.18 10.67
CA GLN A 43 6.00 13.47 11.95
C GLN A 43 5.49 12.04 11.75
N TYR A 44 4.56 11.82 10.81
CA TYR A 44 4.14 10.46 10.46
C TYR A 44 5.27 9.64 9.82
N ALA A 45 6.07 10.24 8.94
CA ALA A 45 7.23 9.57 8.34
C ALA A 45 8.24 9.17 9.42
N MET A 46 8.63 10.08 10.32
CA MET A 46 9.53 9.79 11.44
C MET A 46 8.96 8.72 12.37
N SER A 47 7.67 8.78 12.70
CA SER A 47 7.03 7.76 13.54
C SER A 47 7.09 6.37 12.90
N LEU A 48 6.77 6.26 11.61
CA LEU A 48 6.70 4.95 10.95
C LEU A 48 8.07 4.39 10.58
N PHE A 49 8.99 5.23 10.10
CA PHE A 49 10.29 4.79 9.60
C PHE A 49 11.40 4.80 10.64
N ASP A 50 11.42 5.79 11.55
CA ASP A 50 12.50 5.95 12.52
C ASP A 50 12.13 5.31 13.86
N HIS A 51 10.93 5.59 14.38
CA HIS A 51 10.50 5.06 15.68
C HIS A 51 10.08 3.58 15.58
N PHE A 52 9.13 3.25 14.71
CA PHE A 52 8.69 1.86 14.54
C PHE A 52 9.59 1.03 13.61
N GLY A 53 10.44 1.68 12.81
CA GLY A 53 11.44 0.98 12.00
C GLY A 53 10.92 0.27 10.76
N PHE A 54 9.74 0.61 10.23
CA PHE A 54 9.24 -0.02 9.00
C PHE A 54 10.15 0.26 7.79
N ASP A 55 10.23 -0.70 6.87
CA ASP A 55 10.94 -0.51 5.58
C ASP A 55 10.07 0.22 4.57
N SER A 56 8.76 -0.03 4.63
CA SER A 56 7.79 0.62 3.75
C SER A 56 6.45 0.85 4.43
N VAL A 57 5.62 1.74 3.88
CA VAL A 57 4.30 2.09 4.43
C VAL A 57 3.24 2.23 3.36
N THR A 58 1.96 2.17 3.74
CA THR A 58 0.85 2.51 2.84
C THR A 58 0.38 3.95 3.05
N LEU A 59 0.09 4.67 1.96
CA LEU A 59 -0.30 6.09 1.98
C LEU A 59 -1.53 6.36 1.11
N SER A 60 -2.39 7.28 1.56
CA SER A 60 -3.49 7.81 0.76
C SER A 60 -2.98 8.90 -0.19
N PRO A 61 -3.28 8.85 -1.50
CA PRO A 61 -2.84 9.87 -2.46
C PRO A 61 -3.67 11.17 -2.41
N PHE A 62 -4.76 11.18 -1.65
CA PHE A 62 -5.85 12.15 -1.82
C PHE A 62 -5.41 13.61 -1.68
N LEU A 63 -4.44 13.89 -0.79
CA LEU A 63 -3.98 15.25 -0.52
C LEU A 63 -2.91 15.74 -1.50
N GLY A 64 -2.40 14.88 -2.39
CA GLY A 64 -1.37 15.23 -3.36
C GLY A 64 0.06 14.92 -2.90
N PHE A 65 1.04 15.34 -3.72
CA PHE A 65 2.44 14.91 -3.58
C PHE A 65 3.10 15.40 -2.29
N ASP A 66 2.73 16.57 -1.79
CA ASP A 66 3.20 17.14 -0.54
C ASP A 66 2.89 16.24 0.67
N SER A 67 1.84 15.43 0.61
CA SER A 67 1.55 14.40 1.61
C SER A 67 2.39 13.13 1.49
N ILE A 68 2.95 12.88 0.30
CA ILE A 68 3.73 11.67 -0.03
C ILE A 68 5.23 11.93 0.11
N LYS A 69 5.68 13.12 -0.28
CA LYS A 69 7.09 13.52 -0.38
C LYS A 69 7.91 13.13 0.87
N PRO A 70 7.47 13.40 2.11
CA PRO A 70 8.26 13.02 3.30
C PRO A 70 8.54 11.52 3.43
N PHE A 71 7.72 10.68 2.80
CA PHE A 71 7.86 9.23 2.88
C PHE A 71 8.73 8.63 1.77
N VAL A 72 9.03 9.41 0.71
CA VAL A 72 9.78 8.94 -0.47
C VAL A 72 11.10 9.68 -0.65
N ASP A 73 11.38 10.69 0.19
CA ASP A 73 12.64 11.45 0.17
C ASP A 73 13.86 10.58 0.51
N ASP A 74 13.71 9.55 1.36
CA ASP A 74 14.76 8.55 1.61
C ASP A 74 14.62 7.37 0.63
N PRO A 75 15.57 7.17 -0.31
CA PRO A 75 15.53 6.07 -1.26
C PRO A 75 15.66 4.68 -0.60
N LYS A 76 16.05 4.60 0.68
CA LYS A 76 16.10 3.34 1.43
C LYS A 76 14.75 2.90 1.98
N LYS A 77 13.74 3.79 1.97
CA LYS A 77 12.38 3.54 2.47
C LYS A 77 11.40 3.48 1.31
N GLY A 78 10.34 2.69 1.45
CA GLY A 78 9.32 2.50 0.42
C GLY A 78 7.93 3.06 0.77
N ALA A 79 7.16 3.45 -0.25
CA ALA A 79 5.78 3.90 -0.07
C ALA A 79 4.84 3.22 -1.08
N PHE A 80 3.80 2.54 -0.59
CA PHE A 80 2.72 1.98 -1.41
C PHE A 80 1.51 2.91 -1.40
N ILE A 81 1.23 3.52 -2.54
CA ILE A 81 0.13 4.47 -2.70
C ILE A 81 -1.18 3.72 -2.95
N LEU A 82 -2.24 4.06 -2.21
CA LEU A 82 -3.56 3.48 -2.43
C LEU A 82 -4.07 3.84 -3.83
N CYS A 83 -4.14 2.86 -4.73
CA CYS A 83 -4.56 3.04 -6.11
C CYS A 83 -5.97 2.52 -6.34
N ARG A 84 -6.16 1.20 -6.14
CA ARG A 84 -7.44 0.53 -6.31
C ARG A 84 -7.66 -0.42 -5.14
N THR A 85 -8.61 -0.13 -4.26
CA THR A 85 -8.82 -0.92 -3.03
C THR A 85 -9.89 -2.00 -3.24
N SER A 86 -9.87 -3.06 -2.43
CA SER A 86 -10.73 -4.23 -2.59
C SER A 86 -12.13 -4.13 -1.96
N ASN A 87 -12.45 -3.03 -1.26
CA ASN A 87 -13.75 -2.85 -0.62
C ASN A 87 -14.86 -2.57 -1.65
N LEU A 88 -16.09 -3.02 -1.37
CA LEU A 88 -17.23 -2.88 -2.28
C LEU A 88 -17.53 -1.41 -2.66
N SER A 89 -17.45 -0.50 -1.69
CA SER A 89 -17.70 0.93 -1.91
C SER A 89 -16.57 1.66 -2.62
N ALA A 90 -15.46 0.98 -2.98
CA ALA A 90 -14.34 1.62 -3.65
C ALA A 90 -14.75 2.26 -4.98
N SER A 91 -15.72 1.67 -5.69
CA SER A 91 -16.25 2.17 -6.96
C SER A 91 -16.94 3.54 -6.86
N GLU A 92 -17.42 3.94 -5.68
CA GLU A 92 -18.08 5.24 -5.47
C GLU A 92 -17.15 6.42 -5.80
N ILE A 93 -15.84 6.23 -5.58
CA ILE A 93 -14.82 7.27 -5.80
C ILE A 93 -13.83 6.85 -6.89
N GLN A 94 -13.32 5.61 -6.81
CA GLN A 94 -12.20 5.17 -7.66
C GLN A 94 -12.62 4.93 -9.12
N ASP A 95 -13.90 4.64 -9.36
CA ASP A 95 -14.46 4.39 -10.70
C ASP A 95 -15.13 5.66 -11.27
N LEU A 96 -14.97 6.82 -10.62
CA LEU A 96 -15.38 8.10 -11.21
C LEU A 96 -14.64 8.32 -12.53
N ARG A 97 -15.40 8.63 -13.58
CA ARG A 97 -14.84 8.95 -14.89
C ARG A 97 -14.39 10.41 -14.92
N LEU A 98 -13.14 10.62 -15.32
CA LEU A 98 -12.57 11.93 -15.59
C LEU A 98 -12.96 12.40 -17.00
N GLU A 99 -12.73 13.69 -17.30
CA GLU A 99 -12.93 14.24 -18.65
C GLU A 99 -12.07 13.53 -19.71
N SER A 100 -10.89 13.02 -19.31
CA SER A 100 -10.03 12.16 -20.15
C SER A 100 -10.65 10.80 -20.48
N ARG A 101 -11.82 10.48 -19.93
CA ARG A 101 -12.56 9.19 -19.97
C ARG A 101 -11.95 8.05 -19.17
N GLU A 102 -10.82 8.31 -18.52
CA GLU A 102 -10.14 7.38 -17.61
C GLU A 102 -10.83 7.38 -16.25
N PHE A 103 -10.68 6.27 -15.52
CA PHE A 103 -11.13 6.19 -14.13
C PHE A 103 -10.15 6.90 -13.20
N LEU A 104 -10.64 7.38 -12.06
CA LEU A 104 -9.80 8.05 -11.07
C LEU A 104 -8.62 7.17 -10.60
N TYR A 105 -8.81 5.87 -10.40
CA TYR A 105 -7.69 4.98 -10.02
C TYR A 105 -6.59 4.90 -11.08
N GLU A 106 -6.93 5.01 -12.37
CA GLU A 106 -5.94 5.02 -13.46
C GLU A 106 -5.10 6.28 -13.41
N GLN A 107 -5.74 7.42 -13.12
CA GLN A 107 -5.04 8.68 -12.93
C GLN A 107 -4.14 8.64 -11.69
N ILE A 108 -4.55 7.97 -10.61
CA ILE A 108 -3.70 7.73 -9.44
C ILE A 108 -2.49 6.89 -9.83
N ALA A 109 -2.67 5.80 -10.59
CA ALA A 109 -1.55 4.97 -11.07
C ALA A 109 -0.53 5.79 -11.89
N LYS A 110 -1.00 6.61 -12.85
CA LYS A 110 -0.13 7.52 -13.61
C LYS A 110 0.59 8.54 -12.73
N THR A 111 -0.11 9.05 -11.72
CA THR A 111 0.44 10.05 -10.80
C THR A 111 1.54 9.43 -9.93
N ALA A 112 1.36 8.20 -9.44
CA ALA A 112 2.37 7.48 -8.68
C ALA A 112 3.64 7.20 -9.50
N VAL A 113 3.51 6.89 -10.80
CA VAL A 113 4.67 6.76 -11.71
C VAL A 113 5.47 8.06 -11.74
N LYS A 114 4.80 9.22 -11.80
CA LYS A 114 5.47 10.54 -11.79
C LYS A 114 6.14 10.84 -10.45
N TRP A 115 5.57 10.39 -9.34
CA TRP A 115 6.14 10.59 -8.00
C TRP A 115 7.35 9.70 -7.70
N ASN A 116 7.60 8.68 -8.53
CA ASN A 116 8.64 7.69 -8.30
C ASN A 116 10.05 8.15 -8.74
N GLU A 117 10.52 9.29 -8.24
CA GLU A 117 11.84 9.83 -8.60
C GLU A 117 12.99 8.98 -8.03
N ASN A 118 12.79 8.39 -6.85
CA ASN A 118 13.80 7.64 -6.09
C ASN A 118 13.69 6.11 -6.23
N ASN A 119 12.84 5.61 -7.15
CA ASN A 119 12.57 4.18 -7.33
C ASN A 119 12.07 3.44 -6.07
N ASN A 120 11.28 4.13 -5.24
CA ASN A 120 10.78 3.64 -3.96
C ASN A 120 9.26 3.79 -3.79
N VAL A 121 8.53 4.02 -4.88
CA VAL A 121 7.07 4.09 -4.91
C VAL A 121 6.49 2.80 -5.49
N GLY A 122 5.49 2.25 -4.81
CA GLY A 122 4.64 1.17 -5.27
C GLY A 122 3.16 1.54 -5.20
N LEU A 123 2.29 0.62 -5.61
CA LEU A 123 0.83 0.81 -5.58
C LEU A 123 0.14 -0.30 -4.78
N VAL A 124 -0.92 0.05 -4.06
CA VAL A 124 -1.86 -0.92 -3.49
C VAL A 124 -3.00 -1.17 -4.47
N VAL A 125 -3.17 -2.44 -4.87
CA VAL A 125 -4.19 -2.87 -5.83
C VAL A 125 -4.90 -4.12 -5.28
N GLY A 126 -6.20 -4.05 -5.04
CA GLY A 126 -7.00 -5.12 -4.48
C GLY A 126 -7.12 -6.34 -5.39
N ALA A 127 -7.10 -7.53 -4.80
CA ALA A 127 -7.17 -8.80 -5.53
C ALA A 127 -8.58 -9.19 -6.02
N THR A 128 -9.61 -8.43 -5.67
CA THR A 128 -11.02 -8.78 -5.90
C THR A 128 -11.45 -8.63 -7.35
N VAL A 129 -10.74 -7.81 -8.14
CA VAL A 129 -11.03 -7.59 -9.57
C VAL A 129 -9.72 -7.72 -10.35
N PRO A 130 -9.33 -8.94 -10.78
CA PRO A 130 -8.01 -9.14 -11.37
C PRO A 130 -7.77 -8.35 -12.67
N GLU A 131 -8.85 -7.97 -13.35
CA GLU A 131 -8.80 -7.27 -14.63
C GLU A 131 -8.35 -5.81 -14.42
N GLU A 132 -8.62 -5.24 -13.23
CA GLU A 132 -8.09 -3.95 -12.81
C GLU A 132 -6.61 -4.04 -12.43
N ILE A 133 -6.13 -5.18 -11.90
CA ILE A 133 -4.69 -5.41 -11.66
C ILE A 133 -3.94 -5.33 -12.97
N HIS A 134 -4.43 -6.02 -14.01
CA HIS A 134 -3.82 -5.97 -15.34
C HIS A 134 -3.81 -4.53 -15.88
N ARG A 135 -4.92 -3.79 -15.75
CA ARG A 135 -5.01 -2.40 -16.21
C ARG A 135 -4.05 -1.46 -15.48
N VAL A 136 -3.94 -1.57 -14.16
CA VAL A 136 -2.96 -0.78 -13.38
C VAL A 136 -1.54 -1.19 -13.77
N ARG A 137 -1.27 -2.48 -14.00
CA ARG A 137 0.03 -2.99 -14.42
C ARG A 137 0.46 -2.42 -15.77
N GLU A 138 -0.43 -2.25 -16.74
CA GLU A 138 -0.15 -1.60 -18.04
C GLU A 138 0.12 -0.09 -17.92
N ILE A 139 -0.34 0.56 -16.85
CA ILE A 139 -0.09 1.99 -16.62
C ILE A 139 1.22 2.20 -15.84
N ALA A 140 1.39 1.43 -14.76
CA ALA A 140 2.48 1.53 -13.80
C ALA A 140 3.51 0.42 -14.04
N HIS A 141 4.14 0.46 -15.22
CA HIS A 141 5.22 -0.46 -15.57
C HIS A 141 6.31 -0.43 -14.49
N ASN A 142 6.82 -1.61 -14.12
CA ASN A 142 7.91 -1.82 -13.15
C ASN A 142 7.63 -1.44 -11.69
N LEU A 143 6.61 -0.63 -11.36
CA LEU A 143 6.31 -0.30 -9.97
C LEU A 143 5.89 -1.57 -9.20
N PRO A 144 6.39 -1.79 -7.97
CA PRO A 144 5.94 -2.90 -7.16
C PRO A 144 4.45 -2.72 -6.79
N LEU A 145 3.68 -3.80 -6.90
CA LEU A 145 2.28 -3.84 -6.46
C LEU A 145 2.17 -4.58 -5.14
N LEU A 146 1.53 -3.96 -4.15
CA LEU A 146 1.04 -4.64 -2.95
C LEU A 146 -0.41 -5.06 -3.19
N ILE A 147 -0.66 -6.36 -3.21
CA ILE A 147 -1.95 -6.95 -3.57
C ILE A 147 -2.60 -7.61 -2.34
N PRO A 148 -3.42 -6.86 -1.58
CA PRO A 148 -4.22 -7.42 -0.50
C PRO A 148 -5.51 -8.06 -1.00
N GLY A 149 -6.11 -8.90 -0.16
CA GLY A 149 -7.47 -9.43 -0.38
C GLY A 149 -7.54 -10.86 -0.93
N ILE A 150 -6.41 -11.57 -0.97
CA ILE A 150 -6.43 -13.02 -1.23
C ILE A 150 -6.97 -13.78 0.00
N GLY A 151 -7.77 -14.82 -0.25
CA GLY A 151 -8.37 -15.65 0.79
C GLY A 151 -9.69 -15.06 1.28
N ALA A 152 -9.69 -14.39 2.44
CA ALA A 152 -10.92 -14.00 3.14
C ALA A 152 -11.77 -12.92 2.43
N GLN A 153 -11.27 -12.30 1.36
CA GLN A 153 -12.04 -11.37 0.50
C GLN A 153 -12.35 -12.00 -0.88
N GLY A 154 -12.00 -13.27 -1.10
CA GLY A 154 -12.36 -14.00 -2.32
C GLY A 154 -11.50 -13.70 -3.55
N GLY A 155 -10.36 -13.03 -3.42
CA GLY A 155 -9.50 -12.72 -4.55
C GLY A 155 -8.89 -13.96 -5.23
N ASP A 156 -8.74 -13.88 -6.56
CA ASP A 156 -8.16 -14.96 -7.39
C ASP A 156 -6.63 -14.90 -7.35
N LEU A 157 -6.00 -15.80 -6.59
CA LEU A 157 -4.54 -15.87 -6.44
C LEU A 157 -3.82 -16.10 -7.76
N LYS A 158 -4.33 -16.99 -8.62
CA LYS A 158 -3.63 -17.36 -9.88
C LYS A 158 -3.62 -16.19 -10.84
N LYS A 159 -4.78 -15.53 -11.03
CA LYS A 159 -4.85 -14.33 -11.88
C LYS A 159 -4.06 -13.17 -11.28
N SER A 160 -4.14 -12.94 -9.96
CA SER A 160 -3.39 -11.86 -9.30
C SER A 160 -1.88 -12.04 -9.45
N MET A 161 -1.37 -13.26 -9.29
CA MET A 161 0.03 -13.58 -9.54
C MET A 161 0.42 -13.38 -11.00
N LYS A 162 -0.41 -13.87 -11.93
CA LYS A 162 -0.15 -13.77 -13.37
C LYS A 162 -0.10 -12.32 -13.83
N TYR A 163 -1.11 -11.53 -13.52
CA TYR A 163 -1.21 -10.13 -13.95
C TYR A 163 -0.26 -9.22 -13.17
N GLY A 164 -0.11 -9.45 -11.87
CA GLY A 164 0.76 -8.65 -11.02
C GLY A 164 2.24 -8.73 -11.39
N ASN A 165 2.71 -9.88 -11.90
CA ASN A 165 4.14 -10.15 -12.16
C ASN A 165 4.55 -10.09 -13.66
N GLN A 166 3.76 -9.47 -14.54
CA GLN A 166 4.09 -9.44 -15.99
C GLN A 166 5.32 -8.59 -16.32
N ASN A 167 5.36 -7.35 -15.81
CA ASN A 167 6.43 -6.37 -16.09
C ASN A 167 6.88 -5.65 -14.80
N GLY A 168 6.73 -6.30 -13.65
CA GLY A 168 7.09 -5.75 -12.34
C GLY A 168 6.90 -6.81 -11.26
N VAL A 169 7.13 -6.44 -10.00
CA VAL A 169 6.97 -7.35 -8.85
C VAL A 169 5.61 -7.15 -8.20
N ALA A 170 4.96 -8.23 -7.79
CA ALA A 170 3.76 -8.18 -6.95
C ALA A 170 3.97 -8.90 -5.62
N LEU A 171 3.75 -8.17 -4.52
CA LEU A 171 3.69 -8.67 -3.16
C LEU A 171 2.25 -9.06 -2.84
N ILE A 172 1.96 -10.35 -2.76
CA ILE A 172 0.63 -10.85 -2.42
C ILE A 172 0.48 -10.92 -0.90
N ASN A 173 -0.47 -10.16 -0.34
CA ASN A 173 -0.74 -10.18 1.09
C ASN A 173 -1.85 -11.18 1.45
N ILE A 174 -1.53 -12.12 2.34
CA ILE A 174 -2.46 -13.07 2.96
C ILE A 174 -2.29 -12.94 4.48
N SER A 175 -3.35 -12.57 5.18
CA SER A 175 -3.33 -12.43 6.65
C SER A 175 -4.23 -13.47 7.32
N ARG A 176 -5.56 -13.22 7.40
CA ARG A 176 -6.51 -14.11 8.08
C ARG A 176 -6.43 -15.58 7.63
N GLY A 177 -6.15 -15.82 6.36
CA GLY A 177 -6.00 -17.16 5.79
C GLY A 177 -4.74 -17.91 6.24
N ILE A 178 -3.86 -17.29 7.03
CA ILE A 178 -2.67 -17.89 7.67
C ILE A 178 -2.81 -17.76 9.20
N SER A 179 -3.03 -16.54 9.71
CA SER A 179 -3.03 -16.27 11.15
C SER A 179 -4.12 -16.99 11.95
N PHE A 180 -5.19 -17.46 11.29
CA PHE A 180 -6.28 -18.19 11.91
C PHE A 180 -6.52 -19.57 11.27
N GLN A 181 -5.54 -20.14 10.57
CA GLN A 181 -5.66 -21.53 10.13
C GLN A 181 -5.70 -22.46 11.35
N GLY A 182 -6.69 -23.33 11.39
CA GLY A 182 -6.86 -24.32 12.45
C GLY A 182 -7.75 -23.88 13.62
N ILE A 183 -8.45 -22.75 13.49
CA ILE A 183 -9.61 -22.40 14.33
C ILE A 183 -10.89 -22.77 13.59
#